data_AF-A0A200Q663-F1
#
_entry.id   AF-A0A200Q663-F1
#
_cell.length_a   1.000
_cell.length_b   1.000
_cell.length_c   1.000
_cell.angle_alpha   90.00
_cell.angle_beta   90.00
_cell.angle_gamma   90.00
#
_symmetry.space_group_name_H-M   'P 1'
#
loop_
_entity.id
_entity.type
_entity.pdbx_description
1 polymer ?
#
loop_
_entity_poly.entity_id
_entity_poly.type
_entity_poly.pdbx_seq_one_letter_code
_entity_poly.pdbx_strand_id
1 'polypeptide(L)'
;MYEGRGQIQEAMVAHCNALLQEPNYVPCKVSIGALLWKMGSKALPVARSFLSDALRLEPTNRSAWYYLGMVHRDDGRIADACDCFQAASMLEESDPVESFSSII
;
A
#
# COMPACT_ATOMS: atom_id res chain seq x y z
N MET A 1 2.92 22.54 15.39
CA MET A 1 3.28 21.14 15.05
C MET A 1 3.50 21.05 13.53
N TYR A 2 4.70 21.36 13.03
CA TYR A 2 5.01 21.43 11.59
C TYR A 2 5.92 20.29 11.09
N GLU A 3 6.52 19.52 11.99
CA GLU A 3 7.56 18.53 11.66
C GLU A 3 7.03 17.38 10.80
N GLY A 4 5.81 16.90 11.07
CA GLY A 4 5.21 15.82 10.28
C GLY A 4 5.06 16.18 8.79
N ARG A 5 4.65 17.42 8.45
CA ARG A 5 4.42 17.80 7.04
C ARG A 5 5.70 17.91 6.22
N GLY A 6 6.80 18.38 6.81
CA GLY A 6 8.09 18.46 6.14
C GLY A 6 8.64 17.07 5.82
N GLN A 7 8.62 16.17 6.79
CA GLN A 7 9.09 14.79 6.61
C GLN A 7 8.27 14.02 5.58
N ILE A 8 6.97 14.28 5.47
CA ILE A 8 6.13 13.66 4.44
C ILE A 8 6.52 14.16 3.04
N GLN A 9 6.77 15.46 2.86
CA GLN A 9 7.19 16.00 1.56
C GLN A 9 8.58 15.48 1.15
N GLU A 10 9.52 15.40 2.09
CA GLU A 10 10.83 14.82 1.83
C GLU A 10 10.75 13.33 1.50
N ALA A 11 9.93 12.56 2.22
CA ALA A 11 9.68 11.16 1.90
C ALA A 11 9.04 10.99 0.51
N MET A 12 8.10 11.87 0.14
CA MET A 12 7.51 11.88 -1.21
C MET A 12 8.57 12.13 -2.28
N VAL A 13 9.49 13.08 -2.07
CA VAL A 13 10.59 13.35 -3.01
C VAL A 13 11.56 12.17 -3.11
N ALA A 14 11.93 11.58 -1.97
CA ALA A 14 12.80 10.40 -1.93
C ALA A 14 12.15 9.21 -2.67
N HIS A 15 10.87 8.97 -2.47
CA HIS A 15 10.12 7.94 -3.17
C HIS A 15 9.95 8.24 -4.67
N CYS A 16 9.81 9.51 -5.06
CA CYS A 16 9.74 9.92 -6.45
C CYS A 16 11.08 9.67 -7.18
N ASN A 17 12.20 9.93 -6.52
CA ASN A 17 13.53 9.58 -7.03
C ASN A 17 13.71 8.06 -7.14
N ALA A 18 13.20 7.27 -6.18
CA ALA A 18 13.20 5.82 -6.27
C ALA A 18 12.35 5.32 -7.45
N LEU A 19 11.17 5.92 -7.70
CA LEU A 19 10.33 5.65 -8.86
C LEU A 19 11.00 6.03 -10.19
N LEU A 20 11.88 7.03 -10.21
CA LEU A 20 12.66 7.38 -11.40
C LEU A 20 13.72 6.33 -11.73
N GLN A 21 14.26 5.63 -10.72
CA GLN A 21 15.21 4.53 -10.92
C GLN A 21 14.48 3.22 -11.25
N GLU A 22 13.43 2.92 -10.50
CA GLU A 22 12.64 1.70 -10.64
C GLU A 22 11.13 2.03 -10.65
N PRO A 23 10.56 2.38 -11.82
CA PRO A 23 9.17 2.80 -11.93
C PRO A 23 8.16 1.71 -11.58
N ASN A 24 8.61 0.45 -11.49
CA ASN A 24 7.81 -0.71 -11.16
C ASN A 24 8.05 -1.24 -9.73
N TYR A 25 8.76 -0.50 -8.88
CA TYR A 25 9.05 -0.96 -7.53
C TYR A 25 7.82 -0.86 -6.61
N VAL A 26 7.09 -1.98 -6.48
CA VAL A 26 5.82 -2.11 -5.74
C VAL A 26 5.93 -1.68 -4.27
N PRO A 27 6.93 -2.10 -3.47
CA PRO A 27 7.03 -1.70 -2.07
C PRO A 27 7.08 -0.18 -1.86
N CYS A 28 7.68 0.55 -2.81
CA CYS A 28 7.75 2.01 -2.77
C CYS A 28 6.37 2.64 -2.99
N LYS A 29 5.61 2.15 -3.98
CA LYS A 29 4.22 2.59 -4.24
C LYS A 29 3.31 2.34 -3.04
N VAL A 30 3.47 1.21 -2.38
CA VAL A 30 2.74 0.87 -1.14
C VAL A 30 3.11 1.83 0.00
N SER A 31 4.40 2.11 0.18
CA SER A 31 4.90 3.03 1.20
C SER A 31 4.38 4.46 1.00
N ILE A 32 4.36 4.94 -0.25
CA ILE A 32 3.75 6.21 -0.64
C ILE A 32 2.25 6.22 -0.32
N GLY A 33 1.52 5.17 -0.70
CA GLY A 33 0.09 5.04 -0.40
C GLY A 33 -0.22 5.11 1.09
N ALA A 34 0.57 4.41 1.92
CA ALA A 34 0.44 4.44 3.37
C ALA A 34 0.72 5.82 3.97
N LEU A 35 1.74 6.52 3.45
CA LEU A 35 2.10 7.87 3.87
C LEU A 35 1.01 8.89 3.50
N LEU A 36 0.44 8.77 2.29
CA LEU A 36 -0.66 9.59 1.83
C LEU A 36 -1.92 9.35 2.65
N TRP A 37 -2.22 8.09 3.01
CA TRP A 37 -3.31 7.79 3.93
C TRP A 37 -3.12 8.50 5.29
N LYS A 38 -1.90 8.52 5.84
CA LYS A 38 -1.59 9.26 7.08
C LYS A 38 -1.70 10.79 6.95
N MET A 39 -1.61 11.36 5.74
CA MET A 39 -1.87 12.79 5.53
C MET A 39 -3.35 13.17 5.68
N GLY A 40 -4.25 12.18 5.75
CA GLY A 40 -5.68 12.35 5.98
C GLY A 40 -6.47 12.52 4.69
N SER A 41 -7.74 12.91 4.85
CA SER A 41 -8.78 12.74 3.83
C SER A 41 -8.48 13.40 2.48
N LYS A 42 -7.69 14.48 2.46
CA LYS A 42 -7.30 15.18 1.21
C LYS A 42 -6.40 14.35 0.30
N ALA A 43 -5.66 13.40 0.86
CA ALA A 43 -4.69 12.58 0.14
C ALA A 43 -5.22 11.17 -0.17
N LEU A 44 -6.43 10.80 0.30
CA LEU A 44 -7.04 9.47 0.04
C LEU A 44 -7.18 9.14 -1.45
N PRO A 45 -7.61 10.06 -2.34
CA PRO A 45 -7.74 9.72 -3.77
C PRO A 45 -6.39 9.38 -4.40
N VAL A 46 -5.34 10.09 -3.99
CA VAL A 46 -3.97 9.88 -4.47
C VAL A 46 -3.41 8.58 -3.89
N ALA A 47 -3.63 8.34 -2.59
CA ALA A 47 -3.25 7.09 -1.93
C ALA A 47 -3.85 5.88 -2.64
N ARG A 48 -5.16 5.95 -2.95
CA ARG A 48 -5.88 4.91 -3.70
C ARG A 48 -5.24 4.63 -5.05
N SER A 49 -4.85 5.68 -5.79
CA SER A 49 -4.22 5.53 -7.10
C SER A 49 -2.89 4.79 -7.01
N PHE A 50 -2.01 5.17 -6.07
CA PHE A 50 -0.73 4.50 -5.87
C PHE A 50 -0.87 3.04 -5.42
N LEU A 51 -1.82 2.76 -4.53
CA LEU A 51 -2.09 1.41 -4.05
C LEU A 51 -2.72 0.53 -5.13
N SER A 52 -3.63 1.09 -5.94
CA SER A 52 -4.21 0.38 -7.09
C SER A 52 -3.13 0.06 -8.13
N ASP A 53 -2.20 0.98 -8.37
CA ASP A 53 -1.09 0.76 -9.30
C ASP A 53 -0.09 -0.29 -8.76
N ALA A 54 0.17 -0.28 -7.45
CA ALA A 54 0.92 -1.35 -6.79
C ALA A 54 0.26 -2.73 -6.99
N LEU A 55 -1.06 -2.82 -6.83
CA LEU A 55 -1.83 -4.05 -7.06
C LEU A 55 -1.92 -4.47 -8.52
N ARG A 56 -1.82 -3.52 -9.46
CA ARG A 56 -1.72 -3.85 -10.90
C ARG A 56 -0.39 -4.53 -11.24
N LEU A 57 0.68 -4.17 -10.53
CA LEU A 57 1.99 -4.75 -10.71
C LEU A 57 2.15 -6.06 -9.94
N GLU A 58 1.69 -6.09 -8.68
CA GLU A 58 1.71 -7.27 -7.81
C GLU A 58 0.34 -7.43 -7.14
N PRO A 59 -0.60 -8.15 -7.79
CA PRO A 59 -1.95 -8.35 -7.26
C PRO A 59 -1.98 -9.20 -5.98
N THR A 60 -0.88 -9.89 -5.68
CA THR A 60 -0.69 -10.68 -4.46
C THR A 60 -0.06 -9.87 -3.32
N ASN A 61 0.16 -8.56 -3.50
CA ASN A 61 0.74 -7.74 -2.45
C ASN A 61 -0.27 -7.48 -1.33
N ARG A 62 -0.13 -8.22 -0.23
CA ARG A 62 -0.99 -8.09 0.95
C ARG A 62 -0.99 -6.68 1.55
N SER A 63 0.19 -6.06 1.65
CA SER A 63 0.32 -4.72 2.23
C SER A 63 -0.48 -3.69 1.42
N ALA A 64 -0.44 -3.79 0.08
CA ALA A 64 -1.20 -2.93 -0.81
C ALA A 64 -2.72 -3.08 -0.60
N TRP A 65 -3.22 -4.32 -0.50
CA TRP A 65 -4.63 -4.59 -0.19
C TRP A 65 -5.05 -4.06 1.18
N TYR A 66 -4.21 -4.24 2.20
CA TYR A 66 -4.46 -3.72 3.54
C TYR A 66 -4.57 -2.19 3.55
N TYR A 67 -3.58 -1.48 2.98
CA TYR A 67 -3.63 -0.02 2.93
C TYR A 67 -4.76 0.49 2.04
N LEU A 68 -5.14 -0.23 0.98
CA LEU A 68 -6.28 0.14 0.13
C LEU A 68 -7.59 0.04 0.93
N GLY A 69 -7.74 -0.99 1.75
CA GLY A 69 -8.87 -1.13 2.68
C GLY A 69 -8.91 -0.01 3.73
N MET A 70 -7.74 0.38 4.26
CA MET A 70 -7.64 1.52 5.19
C MET A 70 -8.08 2.84 4.53
N VAL A 71 -7.67 3.07 3.28
CA VAL A 71 -8.07 4.24 2.48
C VAL A 71 -9.58 4.23 2.21
N HIS A 72 -10.15 3.10 1.82
CA HIS A 72 -11.59 2.98 1.60
C HIS A 72 -12.41 3.19 2.87
N ARG A 73 -11.93 2.70 4.01
CA ARG A 73 -12.58 2.90 5.31
C ARG A 73 -12.63 4.38 5.68
N ASP A 74 -11.52 5.12 5.49
CA ASP A 74 -11.44 6.55 5.78
C ASP A 74 -12.24 7.40 4.77
N ASP A 75 -12.40 6.92 3.54
CA ASP A 75 -13.28 7.50 2.51
C ASP A 75 -14.77 7.20 2.73
N GLY A 76 -15.12 6.41 3.78
CA GLY A 76 -16.50 6.01 4.09
C GLY A 76 -17.03 4.84 3.25
N ARG A 77 -16.20 4.23 2.40
CA ARG A 77 -16.54 3.08 1.55
C ARG A 77 -16.31 1.77 2.29
N ILE A 78 -17.20 1.48 3.23
CA ILE A 78 -17.04 0.33 4.12
C ILE A 78 -17.14 -1.01 3.37
N ALA A 79 -17.98 -1.10 2.32
CA ALA A 79 -18.07 -2.29 1.48
C ALA A 79 -16.73 -2.60 0.79
N ASP A 80 -16.21 -1.65 0.00
CA ASP A 80 -14.92 -1.79 -0.67
C ASP A 80 -13.77 -2.09 0.30
N ALA A 81 -13.80 -1.50 1.50
CA ALA A 81 -12.81 -1.78 2.54
C ALA A 81 -12.87 -3.24 3.01
N CYS A 82 -14.08 -3.80 3.16
CA CYS A 82 -14.27 -5.19 3.55
C CYS A 82 -13.72 -6.15 2.50
N ASP A 83 -14.02 -5.91 1.22
CA ASP A 83 -13.47 -6.68 0.09
C ASP A 83 -11.93 -6.63 0.08
N CYS A 84 -11.35 -5.45 0.29
CA CYS A 84 -9.89 -5.29 0.32
C CYS A 84 -9.24 -6.04 1.49
N PHE A 85 -9.84 -5.99 2.69
CA PHE A 85 -9.32 -6.73 3.85
C PHE A 85 -9.48 -8.23 3.69
N GLN A 86 -10.58 -8.68 3.06
CA GLN A 86 -10.78 -10.09 2.73
C GLN A 86 -9.71 -10.57 1.74
N ALA A 87 -9.43 -9.81 0.68
CA ALA A 87 -8.33 -10.12 -0.24
C ALA A 87 -6.97 -10.18 0.46
N ALA A 88 -6.69 -9.23 1.36
CA ALA A 88 -5.45 -9.24 2.15
C ALA A 88 -5.36 -10.48 3.08
N SER A 89 -6.47 -10.94 3.63
CA SER A 89 -6.54 -12.14 4.47
C SER A 89 -6.36 -13.43 3.66
N MET A 90 -6.98 -13.49 2.48
CA MET A 90 -6.84 -14.63 1.55
C MET A 90 -5.41 -14.80 1.03
N LEU A 91 -4.67 -13.70 0.93
CA LEU A 91 -3.25 -13.73 0.57
C LEU A 91 -2.36 -14.14 1.75
N GLU A 92 -2.74 -13.84 3.00
CA GLU A 92 -2.04 -14.35 4.19
C GLU A 92 -2.14 -15.86 4.32
N GLU A 93 -3.31 -16.45 4.06
CA GLU A 93 -3.48 -17.91 4.09
C GLU A 93 -2.79 -18.59 2.90
N SER A 94 -2.62 -17.86 1.79
CA SER A 94 -1.98 -18.36 0.57
C SER A 94 -0.47 -18.20 0.57
N ASP A 95 0.11 -17.36 1.42
CA ASP A 95 1.54 -17.36 1.74
C ASP A 95 1.80 -18.64 2.54
N PRO A 96 2.23 -19.74 1.91
CA PRO A 96 2.40 -20.97 2.63
C PRO A 96 3.52 -20.71 3.62
N VAL A 97 3.29 -21.03 4.88
CA VAL A 97 4.36 -21.39 5.81
C VAL A 97 5.02 -22.70 5.33
N GLU A 98 5.46 -22.72 4.08
CA GLU A 98 6.27 -23.77 3.49
C GLU A 98 7.61 -23.16 3.06
N SER A 99 8.34 -22.68 4.07
CA SER A 99 9.72 -23.15 4.18
C SER A 99 9.65 -24.63 4.57
N PHE A 100 9.17 -25.50 3.66
CA PHE A 100 9.57 -26.88 3.69
C PHE A 100 11.02 -26.86 3.24
N SER A 101 11.89 -26.59 4.22
CA SER A 101 13.26 -27.07 4.20
C SER A 101 13.22 -28.46 3.60
N SER A 102 13.86 -28.56 2.44
CA SER A 102 14.04 -29.75 1.65
C SER A 102 13.98 -31.02 2.48
N ILE A 103 13.08 -31.92 2.08
CA ILE A 103 13.38 -33.35 1.99
C ILE A 103 14.83 -33.46 1.48
N ILE A 104 15.80 -33.80 2.33
CA ILE A 104 16.57 -35.07 2.37
C ILE A 104 17.30 -35.20 3.70
#